data_AF-A0A8T0MY35-F1
#
_entry.id   AF-A0A8T0MY35-F1
#
_cell.length_a   1.000
_cell.length_b   1.000
_cell.length_c   1.000
_cell.angle_alpha   90.00
_cell.angle_beta   90.00
_cell.angle_gamma   90.00
#
_symmetry.space_group_name_H-M   'P 1'
#
loop_
_entity.id
_entity.type
_entity.pdbx_description
1 polymer ?
#
loop_
_entity_poly.entity_id
_entity_poly.type
_entity_poly.pdbx_seq_one_letter_code
_entity_poly.pdbx_strand_id
1 'polypeptide(L)'
;LGLPTPDGRLKSERFQTVKDRLVKRVSSWSEKFLSSGAKDVLIKSVAQAIPTYIMSVFQLSNSLCDDLTREIRKYWWGKEDSQRKTHWIAWEKFIKCKGHGGLGF
;
A
#
# COMPACT_ATOMS: atom_id res chain seq x y z
N LEU A 1 9.44 3.02 -20.15
CA LEU A 1 8.38 3.14 -19.12
C LEU A 1 7.32 2.08 -19.42
N GLY A 2 7.35 0.94 -18.71
CA GLY A 2 6.57 -0.27 -19.01
C GLY A 2 5.14 -0.24 -18.47
N LEU A 3 4.36 0.76 -18.88
CA LEU A 3 2.91 0.79 -18.67
C LEU A 3 2.24 0.15 -19.89
N PRO A 4 1.28 -0.77 -19.70
CA PRO A 4 0.60 -1.39 -20.83
C PRO A 4 -0.25 -0.36 -21.58
N THR A 5 -0.05 -0.26 -22.90
CA THR A 5 -0.86 0.59 -23.79
C THR A 5 -2.33 0.18 -23.71
N PRO A 6 -3.27 1.12 -23.49
CA PRO A 6 -4.68 0.78 -23.34
C PRO A 6 -5.26 0.39 -24.71
N ASP A 7 -5.72 -0.85 -24.80
CA ASP A 7 -6.58 -1.31 -25.90
C ASP A 7 -7.92 -1.68 -25.26
N GLY A 8 -8.93 -0.81 -25.43
CA GLY A 8 -10.29 -1.02 -24.95
C GLY A 8 -10.54 -0.92 -23.43
N ARG A 9 -11.61 -1.58 -22.96
CA ARG A 9 -12.10 -1.53 -21.57
C ARG A 9 -11.08 -2.19 -20.62
N LEU A 10 -10.49 -1.40 -19.73
CA LEU A 10 -9.46 -1.83 -18.77
C LEU A 10 -9.96 -2.97 -17.87
N LYS A 11 -9.58 -4.21 -18.19
CA LYS A 11 -9.80 -5.38 -17.32
C LYS A 11 -8.94 -5.29 -16.07
N SER A 12 -9.53 -5.63 -14.92
CA SER A 12 -8.88 -5.73 -13.61
C SER A 12 -7.57 -6.55 -13.62
N GLU A 13 -7.48 -7.55 -14.50
CA GLU A 13 -6.30 -8.40 -14.69
C GLU A 13 -5.01 -7.62 -15.02
N ARG A 14 -5.08 -6.50 -15.76
CA ARG A 14 -3.87 -5.72 -16.11
C ARG A 14 -3.28 -4.97 -14.91
N PHE A 15 -4.08 -4.70 -13.89
CA PHE A 15 -3.60 -4.09 -12.64
C PHE A 15 -3.13 -5.11 -11.62
N GLN A 16 -3.33 -6.40 -11.88
CA GLN A 16 -2.78 -7.46 -11.03
C GLN A 16 -1.24 -7.38 -11.00
N THR A 17 -0.62 -7.04 -12.13
CA THR A 17 0.83 -6.80 -12.20
C THR A 17 1.28 -5.63 -11.30
N VAL A 18 0.46 -4.60 -11.16
CA VAL A 18 0.73 -3.46 -10.26
C VAL A 18 0.66 -3.90 -8.81
N LYS A 19 -0.40 -4.63 -8.46
CA LYS A 19 -0.59 -5.20 -7.14
C LYS A 19 0.57 -6.12 -6.77
N ASP A 20 0.95 -7.03 -7.65
CA ASP A 20 2.06 -7.96 -7.43
C ASP A 20 3.40 -7.23 -7.26
N ARG A 21 3.63 -6.17 -8.03
CA ARG A 21 4.83 -5.32 -7.85
C ARG A 21 4.83 -4.62 -6.50
N LEU A 22 3.70 -4.07 -6.06
CA LEU A 22 3.60 -3.46 -4.73
C LEU A 22 3.82 -4.51 -3.64
N VAL A 23 3.11 -5.63 -3.69
CA VAL A 23 3.22 -6.73 -2.73
C VAL A 23 4.66 -7.21 -2.65
N LYS A 24 5.32 -7.44 -3.79
CA LYS A 24 6.73 -7.86 -3.84
C LYS A 24 7.67 -6.82 -3.23
N ARG A 25 7.39 -5.53 -3.43
CA ARG A 25 8.18 -4.44 -2.84
C ARG A 25 8.00 -4.42 -1.32
N VAL A 26 6.76 -4.45 -0.86
CA VAL A 26 6.39 -4.40 0.55
C VAL A 26 6.89 -5.64 1.30
N SER A 27 6.78 -6.83 0.70
CA SER A 27 7.28 -8.07 1.30
C SER A 27 8.81 -8.17 1.32
N SER A 28 9.50 -7.44 0.44
CA SER A 28 10.97 -7.32 0.48
C SER A 28 11.47 -6.40 1.59
N TRP A 29 10.60 -5.62 2.23
CA TRP A 29 10.98 -4.74 3.33
C TRP A 29 11.14 -5.54 4.61
N SER A 30 12.29 -5.38 5.28
CA SER A 30 12.55 -6.10 6.52
C SER A 30 11.70 -5.54 7.67
N GLU A 31 10.58 -6.19 7.97
CA GLU A 31 9.69 -5.79 9.07
C GLU A 31 10.34 -5.89 10.46
N LYS A 32 11.35 -6.76 10.62
CA LYS A 32 11.99 -7.07 11.91
C LYS A 32 12.96 -6.00 12.41
N PHE A 33 13.54 -5.20 11.53
CA PHE A 33 14.59 -4.22 11.90
C PHE A 33 14.20 -2.76 11.70
N LEU A 34 12.98 -2.49 11.23
CA LEU A 34 12.52 -1.13 10.96
C LEU A 34 11.75 -0.55 12.14
N SER A 35 12.16 0.64 12.57
CA SER A 35 11.38 1.44 13.51
C SER A 35 10.05 1.89 12.89
N SER A 36 9.06 2.21 13.71
CA SER A 36 7.75 2.71 13.26
C SER A 36 7.89 3.96 12.38
N GLY A 37 8.87 4.84 12.67
CA GLY A 37 9.17 6.01 11.83
C GLY A 37 9.75 5.62 10.46
N ALA A 38 10.62 4.63 10.40
CA ALA A 38 11.16 4.13 9.13
C ALA A 38 10.06 3.47 8.27
N LYS A 39 9.14 2.73 8.90
CA LYS A 39 7.96 2.17 8.22
C LYS A 39 7.07 3.26 7.63
N ASP A 40 6.82 4.35 8.37
CA ASP A 40 6.00 5.49 7.89
C ASP A 40 6.61 6.12 6.65
N VAL A 41 7.92 6.37 6.67
CA VAL A 41 8.65 6.94 5.54
C VAL A 41 8.57 6.04 4.31
N LEU A 42 8.76 4.72 4.46
CA LEU A 42 8.68 3.78 3.34
C LEU A 42 7.27 3.70 2.72
N ILE A 43 6.23 3.70 3.55
CA ILE A 43 4.85 3.71 3.06
C ILE A 43 4.59 4.97 2.23
N LYS A 44 4.96 6.14 2.74
CA LYS A 44 4.71 7.42 2.08
C LYS A 44 5.54 7.61 0.81
N SER A 45 6.83 7.29 0.87
CA SER A 45 7.74 7.53 -0.26
C SER A 45 7.60 6.50 -1.39
N VAL A 46 7.23 5.26 -1.07
CA VAL A 46 7.20 4.16 -2.06
C VAL A 46 5.81 3.59 -2.25
N ALA A 47 5.14 3.18 -1.16
CA ALA A 47 3.87 2.45 -1.28
C ALA A 47 2.72 3.35 -1.80
N GLN A 48 2.72 4.64 -1.47
CA GLN A 48 1.77 5.61 -2.02
C GLN A 48 2.15 6.11 -3.42
N ALA A 49 3.45 6.32 -3.68
CA ALA A 49 3.90 6.87 -4.96
C ALA A 49 3.52 6.01 -6.17
N ILE A 50 3.56 4.67 -6.02
CA ILE A 50 3.20 3.72 -7.09
C ILE A 50 1.72 3.88 -7.53
N PRO A 51 0.72 3.75 -6.64
CA PRO A 51 -0.67 3.98 -7.01
C PRO A 51 -0.93 5.42 -7.45
N THR A 52 -0.31 6.44 -6.85
CA THR A 52 -0.48 7.84 -7.30
C THR A 52 -0.05 8.03 -8.76
N TYR A 53 1.08 7.46 -9.16
CA TYR A 53 1.54 7.51 -10.56
C TYR A 53 0.62 6.77 -11.52
N ILE A 54 0.01 5.67 -11.08
CA ILE A 54 -0.88 4.89 -11.95
C ILE A 54 -2.24 5.57 -12.06
N MET A 55 -2.73 6.15 -10.97
CA MET A 55 -3.97 6.94 -10.94
C MET A 55 -3.91 8.20 -11.81
N SER A 56 -2.72 8.78 -12.02
CA SER A 56 -2.59 9.94 -12.91
C SER A 56 -2.76 9.59 -14.39
N VAL A 57 -2.59 8.32 -14.76
CA VAL A 57 -2.69 7.85 -16.15
C VAL A 57 -3.93 6.97 -16.36
N PHE A 58 -4.40 6.26 -15.33
CA PHE A 58 -5.48 5.29 -15.41
C PHE A 58 -6.42 5.38 -14.21
N GLN A 59 -7.73 5.25 -14.45
CA GLN A 59 -8.70 5.11 -13.37
C GLN A 59 -8.62 3.70 -12.77
N LEU A 60 -8.16 3.60 -11.52
CA LEU A 60 -8.11 2.34 -10.78
C LEU A 60 -9.49 1.95 -10.25
N SER A 61 -9.79 0.65 -10.20
CA SER A 61 -11.00 0.14 -9.55
C SER A 61 -10.85 0.19 -8.03
N ASN A 62 -11.96 0.49 -7.33
CA ASN A 62 -11.97 0.54 -5.86
C ASN A 62 -11.45 -0.75 -5.21
N SER A 63 -11.75 -1.91 -5.79
CA SER A 63 -11.26 -3.21 -5.34
C SER A 63 -9.73 -3.31 -5.29
N LEU A 64 -9.02 -2.70 -6.25
CA LEU A 64 -7.57 -2.67 -6.26
C LEU A 64 -7.03 -1.76 -5.15
N CYS A 65 -7.65 -0.60 -4.95
CA CYS A 65 -7.30 0.31 -3.86
C CYS A 65 -7.46 -0.37 -2.49
N ASP A 66 -8.54 -1.13 -2.30
CA ASP A 66 -8.79 -1.90 -1.07
C ASP A 66 -7.71 -2.97 -0.85
N ASP A 67 -7.33 -3.67 -1.92
CA ASP A 67 -6.27 -4.67 -1.88
C ASP A 67 -4.91 -4.05 -1.52
N LEU A 68 -4.51 -2.93 -2.16
CA LEU A 68 -3.25 -2.23 -1.86
C LEU A 68 -3.24 -1.75 -0.40
N THR A 69 -4.37 -1.20 0.06
CA THR A 69 -4.56 -0.76 1.45
C THR A 69 -4.41 -1.91 2.43
N ARG A 70 -4.91 -3.10 2.09
CA ARG A 70 -4.78 -4.30 2.91
C ARG A 70 -3.32 -4.71 3.08
N GLU A 71 -2.52 -4.63 2.03
CA GLU A 71 -1.10 -5.02 2.07
C GLU A 71 -0.25 -3.99 2.83
N ILE A 72 -0.52 -2.69 2.66
CA ILE A 72 0.11 -1.64 3.49
C ILE A 72 -0.24 -1.82 4.97
N ARG A 73 -1.52 -2.13 5.28
CA ARG A 73 -1.97 -2.41 6.64
C ARG A 73 -1.23 -3.61 7.23
N LYS A 74 -1.09 -4.70 6.48
CA LYS A 74 -0.33 -5.87 6.94
C LYS A 74 1.11 -5.53 7.27
N TYR A 75 1.78 -4.76 6.42
CA TYR A 75 3.17 -4.34 6.65
C TYR A 75 3.36 -3.44 7.87
N TRP A 76 2.43 -2.49 8.06
CA TRP A 76 2.49 -1.58 9.19
C TRP A 76 2.45 -2.33 10.54
N TRP A 77 1.41 -3.14 10.73
CA TRP A 77 1.24 -3.92 11.95
C TRP A 77 2.24 -5.08 12.02
N GLY A 78 2.62 -5.64 10.87
CA GLY A 78 3.63 -6.69 10.73
C GLY A 78 3.24 -8.04 11.34
N LYS A 79 4.17 -8.98 11.25
CA LYS A 79 4.18 -10.22 12.05
C LYS A 79 5.40 -10.22 12.98
N GLU A 80 5.22 -10.75 14.19
CA GLU A 80 6.31 -11.07 15.12
C GLU A 80 6.21 -12.54 15.47
N ASP A 81 7.31 -13.28 15.26
CA ASP A 81 7.43 -14.73 15.48
C ASP A 81 6.16 -15.53 15.19
N SER A 82 5.73 -15.47 13.93
CA SER A 82 4.58 -16.21 13.39
C SER A 82 3.20 -15.73 13.86
N GLN A 83 3.12 -14.80 14.82
CA GLN A 83 1.87 -14.21 15.30
C GLN A 83 1.57 -12.85 14.65
N ARG A 84 0.28 -12.63 14.37
CA ARG A 84 -0.24 -11.38 13.80
C ARG A 84 -0.30 -10.34 14.92
N LYS A 85 0.37 -9.19 14.77
CA LYS A 85 0.30 -8.13 15.79
C LYS A 85 -1.13 -7.61 15.93
N THR A 86 -1.52 -7.35 17.17
CA THR A 86 -2.82 -6.72 17.48
C THR A 86 -2.89 -5.34 16.83
N HIS A 87 -4.01 -5.07 16.15
CA HIS A 87 -4.31 -3.77 15.61
C HIS A 87 -4.73 -2.84 16.75
N TRP A 88 -3.82 -1.99 17.24
CA TRP A 88 -4.07 -1.08 18.37
C TRP A 88 -4.99 0.09 18.02
N ILE A 89 -5.06 0.46 16.75
CA ILE A 89 -5.85 1.59 16.26
C ILE A 89 -6.61 1.13 15.01
N ALA A 90 -7.90 1.52 14.93
CA ALA A 90 -8.71 1.30 13.74
C ALA A 90 -8.07 1.98 12.52
N TRP A 91 -7.98 1.27 11.40
CA TRP A 91 -7.31 1.75 10.20
C TRP A 91 -7.86 3.10 9.70
N GLU A 92 -9.18 3.29 9.79
CA GLU A 92 -9.85 4.54 9.39
C GLU A 92 -9.40 5.76 10.20
N LYS A 93 -9.09 5.57 11.49
CA LYS A 93 -8.53 6.63 12.33
C LYS A 93 -7.07 6.89 11.96
N PHE A 94 -6.38 5.87 11.47
CA PHE A 94 -4.96 5.88 11.17
C PHE A 94 -4.61 6.63 9.89
N ILE A 95 -5.44 6.49 8.86
CA ILE A 95 -5.26 7.16 7.56
C ILE A 95 -5.63 8.65 7.58
N LYS A 96 -6.23 9.16 8.67
CA LYS A 96 -6.54 10.59 8.79
C LYS A 96 -5.28 11.43 8.70
N CYS A 97 -5.43 12.69 8.28
CA CYS A 97 -4.32 13.65 8.27
C CYS A 97 -3.74 13.82 9.68
N LYS A 98 -2.46 14.22 9.76
CA LYS A 98 -1.77 14.48 11.04
C LYS A 98 -2.51 15.46 11.96
N GLY A 99 -3.11 16.51 11.40
CA GLY A 99 -3.92 17.47 12.16
C GLY A 99 -5.16 16.86 12.84
N HIS A 100 -5.60 15.67 12.40
CA HIS A 100 -6.74 14.93 12.95
C HIS A 100 -6.30 13.68 13.72
N GLY A 101 -5.01 13.57 14.09
CA GLY A 101 -4.47 12.48 14.90
C GLY A 101 -4.18 11.17 14.15
N GLY A 102 -4.15 11.20 12.82
CA GLY A 102 -3.68 10.07 12.00
C GLY A 102 -2.27 10.29 11.44
N LEU A 103 -1.79 9.37 10.60
CA LEU A 103 -0.47 9.44 9.98
C LEU A 103 -0.48 10.10 8.60
N GLY A 104 -1.66 10.24 7.99
CA GLY A 104 -1.86 10.91 6.71
C GLY A 104 -1.31 10.10 5.54
N PHE A 105 -1.54 8.79 5.52
CA PHE A 105 -1.29 7.94 4.36
C PHE A 105 -2.57 7.28 3.83
#